data_AF-A0A1F6LSJ8-F1
#
_entry.id   AF-A0A1F6LSJ8-F1
#
_cell.length_a   1.000
_cell.length_b   1.000
_cell.length_c   1.000
_cell.angle_alpha   90.00
_cell.angle_beta   90.00
_cell.angle_gamma   90.00
#
_symmetry.space_group_name_H-M   'P 1'
#
loop_
_entity.id
_entity.type
_entity.pdbx_description
1 polymer ?
#
loop_
_entity_poly.entity_id
_entity_poly.type
_entity_poly.pdbx_seq_one_letter_code
_entity_poly.pdbx_strand_id
1 'polypeptide(L)'
;MAMQLTPVELVEYRRDLKDRICSICRKFGYDDVCGVGAEGECPFDVHLARLVDAVLSTPRSNLVADYVPKIRELVCASCPNQNEQGVCKSRDRAYCGLDSFLVLVVQTIEDTYDRLHARPAASSQRETLRQNVA
;
A
#
# COMPACT_ATOMS: atom_id res chain seq x y z
N MET A 1 14.12 10.01 8.16
CA MET A 1 15.04 8.98 7.63
C MET A 1 14.27 8.27 6.53
N ALA A 2 14.76 8.28 5.30
CA ALA A 2 14.07 7.58 4.21
C ALA A 2 14.16 6.07 4.47
N MET A 3 13.01 5.39 4.55
CA MET A 3 13.02 3.95 4.71
C MET A 3 13.44 3.30 3.39
N GLN A 4 14.45 2.43 3.43
CA GLN A 4 14.93 1.74 2.24
C GLN A 4 14.02 0.55 1.93
N LEU A 5 12.96 0.78 1.14
CA LEU A 5 12.11 -0.28 0.61
C LEU A 5 12.86 -1.07 -0.47
N THR A 6 12.98 -2.37 -0.31
CA THR A 6 13.61 -3.23 -1.33
C THR A 6 12.63 -3.52 -2.47
N PRO A 7 13.14 -3.83 -3.69
CA PRO A 7 12.27 -4.23 -4.81
C PRO A 7 11.41 -5.45 -4.51
N VAL A 8 11.90 -6.38 -3.69
CA VAL A 8 11.17 -7.60 -3.31
C VAL A 8 10.00 -7.28 -2.39
N GLU A 9 10.20 -6.40 -1.41
CA GLU A 9 9.12 -5.98 -0.51
C GLU A 9 8.01 -5.22 -1.27
N LEU A 10 8.38 -4.38 -2.24
CA LEU A 10 7.40 -3.69 -3.08
C LEU A 10 6.51 -4.67 -3.86
N VAL A 11 7.02 -5.84 -4.26
CA VAL A 11 6.18 -6.88 -4.88
C VAL A 11 5.15 -7.43 -3.89
N GLU A 12 5.55 -7.66 -2.63
CA GLU A 12 4.66 -8.15 -1.58
C GLU A 12 3.58 -7.12 -1.20
N TYR A 13 3.96 -5.85 -1.02
CA TYR A 13 2.99 -4.77 -0.80
C TYR A 13 2.00 -4.64 -1.96
N ARG A 14 2.49 -4.70 -3.20
CA ARG A 14 1.65 -4.64 -4.40
C ARG A 14 0.63 -5.77 -4.41
N ARG A 15 1.08 -7.00 -4.17
CA ARG A 15 0.22 -8.19 -4.17
C ARG A 15 -0.90 -8.03 -3.16
N ASP A 16 -0.56 -7.76 -1.90
CA ASP A 16 -1.55 -7.72 -0.82
C ASP A 16 -2.55 -6.57 -0.99
N LEU A 17 -2.08 -5.39 -1.42
CA LEU A 17 -2.96 -4.26 -1.74
C LEU A 17 -3.93 -4.64 -2.87
N LYS A 18 -3.45 -5.26 -3.95
CA LYS A 18 -4.31 -5.67 -5.06
C LYS A 18 -5.28 -6.78 -4.64
N ASP A 19 -4.86 -7.78 -3.89
CA ASP A 19 -5.73 -8.86 -3.43
C ASP A 19 -6.89 -8.31 -2.58
N ARG A 20 -6.57 -7.40 -1.64
CA ARG A 20 -7.57 -6.81 -0.75
C ARG A 20 -8.47 -5.80 -1.46
N ILE A 21 -7.92 -4.92 -2.29
CA ILE A 21 -8.67 -3.80 -2.87
C ILE A 21 -9.36 -4.19 -4.18
N CYS A 22 -8.73 -4.96 -5.07
CA CYS A 22 -9.32 -5.31 -6.37
C CYS A 22 -10.55 -6.21 -6.23
N SER A 23 -10.68 -6.97 -5.15
CA SER A 23 -11.88 -7.75 -4.84
C SER A 23 -13.12 -6.88 -4.57
N ILE A 24 -12.91 -5.63 -4.15
CA ILE A 24 -13.95 -4.63 -3.90
C ILE A 24 -14.09 -3.71 -5.11
N CYS A 25 -12.97 -3.16 -5.60
CA CYS A 25 -12.93 -2.21 -6.70
C CYS A 25 -13.58 -2.75 -7.98
N ARG A 26 -13.34 -4.03 -8.33
CA ARG A 26 -13.95 -4.64 -9.53
C ARG A 26 -15.48 -4.75 -9.46
N LYS A 27 -16.04 -4.94 -8.26
CA LYS A 27 -17.51 -5.00 -8.06
C LYS A 27 -18.21 -3.68 -8.38
N PHE A 28 -17.46 -2.58 -8.38
CA PHE A 28 -17.94 -1.26 -8.77
C PHE A 28 -17.64 -0.94 -10.24
N GLY A 29 -16.95 -1.82 -10.96
CA GLY A 29 -16.73 -1.74 -12.40
C GLY A 29 -17.91 -2.29 -13.20
N TYR A 30 -17.92 -2.00 -14.51
CA TYR A 30 -18.89 -2.60 -15.43
C TYR A 30 -18.50 -4.06 -15.68
N ASP A 31 -19.46 -4.99 -15.56
CA ASP A 31 -19.28 -6.44 -15.74
C ASP A 31 -18.15 -7.09 -14.91
N ASP A 32 -17.93 -6.63 -13.66
CA ASP A 32 -16.84 -7.08 -12.78
C ASP A 32 -15.41 -6.86 -13.35
N VAL A 33 -15.28 -6.02 -14.37
CA VAL A 33 -13.99 -5.68 -14.98
C VAL A 33 -13.38 -4.45 -14.30
N CYS A 34 -12.06 -4.45 -14.13
CA CYS A 34 -11.34 -3.29 -13.65
C CYS A 34 -11.50 -2.13 -14.64
N GLY A 35 -12.15 -1.04 -14.21
CA GLY A 35 -12.38 0.16 -15.02
C GLY A 35 -11.11 0.94 -15.40
N VAL A 36 -9.95 0.61 -14.82
CA VAL A 36 -8.64 1.13 -15.26
C VAL A 36 -8.16 0.45 -16.55
N GLY A 37 -8.59 -0.81 -16.80
CA GLY A 37 -8.54 -1.45 -18.12
C GLY A 37 -7.19 -1.46 -18.84
N ALA A 38 -7.22 -1.82 -20.14
CA ALA A 38 -6.05 -2.10 -20.99
C ALA A 38 -5.22 -0.86 -21.41
N GLU A 39 -5.66 0.36 -21.08
CA GLU A 39 -5.06 1.60 -21.59
C GLU A 39 -4.48 2.51 -20.50
N GLY A 40 -4.59 2.14 -19.22
CA GLY A 40 -4.12 2.95 -18.09
C GLY A 40 -3.25 2.19 -17.09
N GLU A 41 -2.29 2.88 -16.47
CA GLU A 41 -1.57 2.34 -15.33
C GLU A 41 -2.42 2.42 -14.06
N CYS A 42 -2.44 1.34 -13.26
CA CYS A 42 -3.12 1.35 -11.97
C CYS A 42 -2.50 2.42 -11.07
N PRO A 43 -3.27 3.38 -10.51
CA PRO A 43 -2.70 4.43 -9.66
C PRO A 43 -1.95 3.89 -8.44
N PHE A 44 -2.33 2.71 -7.93
CA PHE A 44 -1.57 2.03 -6.88
C PHE A 44 -0.19 1.58 -7.35
N ASP A 45 -0.06 1.12 -8.59
CA ASP A 45 1.24 0.74 -9.14
C ASP A 45 2.15 1.95 -9.33
N VAL A 46 1.58 3.07 -9.81
CA VAL A 46 2.30 4.33 -10.05
C VAL A 46 2.83 4.94 -8.75
N HIS A 47 2.03 4.91 -7.69
CA HIS A 47 2.35 5.57 -6.42
C HIS A 47 2.81 4.60 -5.33
N LEU A 48 3.00 3.31 -5.63
CA LEU A 48 3.21 2.26 -4.63
C LEU A 48 4.30 2.60 -3.60
N ALA A 49 5.52 2.90 -4.08
CA ALA A 49 6.65 3.16 -3.19
C ALA A 49 6.41 4.37 -2.30
N ARG A 50 5.84 5.46 -2.85
CA ARG A 50 5.53 6.68 -2.09
C ARG A 50 4.41 6.44 -1.08
N LEU A 51 3.44 5.59 -1.43
CA LEU A 51 2.33 5.25 -0.56
C LEU A 51 2.79 4.40 0.62
N VAL A 52 3.63 3.39 0.37
CA VAL A 52 4.24 2.57 1.44
C VAL A 52 5.11 3.43 2.34
N ASP A 53 5.97 4.29 1.77
CA ASP A 53 6.79 5.22 2.55
C ASP A 53 5.93 6.18 3.39
N ALA A 54 4.85 6.72 2.82
CA ALA A 54 3.95 7.61 3.56
C ALA A 54 3.28 6.93 4.76
N VAL A 55 2.82 5.69 4.60
CA VAL A 55 2.19 4.96 5.69
C VAL A 55 3.22 4.60 6.75
N LEU A 56 4.35 4.01 6.37
CA LEU A 56 5.30 3.48 7.34
C LEU A 56 6.20 4.55 7.98
N SER A 57 6.32 5.74 7.39
CA SER A 57 6.96 6.89 8.03
C SER A 57 6.03 7.65 8.98
N THR A 58 4.74 7.32 9.01
CA THR A 58 3.78 7.85 9.97
C THR A 58 3.80 6.98 11.23
N PRO A 59 3.89 7.56 12.45
CA PRO A 59 3.73 6.79 13.68
C PRO A 59 2.41 6.01 13.68
N ARG A 60 2.48 4.73 14.03
CA ARG A 60 1.30 3.85 14.02
C ARG A 60 0.16 4.44 14.85
N SER A 61 -1.02 4.53 14.24
CA SER A 61 -2.21 5.13 14.85
C SER A 61 -3.46 4.32 14.52
N ASN A 62 -4.43 4.35 15.45
CA ASN A 62 -5.76 3.79 15.22
C ASN A 62 -6.67 4.73 14.42
N LEU A 63 -6.22 5.96 14.13
CA LEU A 63 -6.98 6.95 13.38
C LEU A 63 -6.38 7.09 11.98
N VAL A 64 -7.16 6.75 10.95
CA VAL A 64 -6.75 6.91 9.55
C VAL A 64 -6.40 8.37 9.20
N ALA A 65 -7.00 9.33 9.91
CA ALA A 65 -6.75 10.75 9.74
C ALA A 65 -5.28 11.15 9.96
N ASP A 66 -4.54 10.41 10.79
CA ASP A 66 -3.15 10.72 11.13
C ASP A 66 -2.18 10.43 9.96
N TYR A 67 -2.57 9.55 9.04
CA TYR A 67 -1.80 9.21 7.84
C TYR A 67 -2.03 10.21 6.69
N VAL A 68 -3.14 10.94 6.73
CA VAL A 68 -3.56 11.85 5.65
C VAL A 68 -2.51 12.92 5.34
N PRO A 69 -1.88 13.61 6.30
CA PRO A 69 -0.89 14.64 5.99
C PRO A 69 0.29 14.08 5.19
N LYS A 70 0.85 12.94 5.60
CA LYS A 70 2.01 12.34 4.95
C LYS A 70 1.67 11.78 3.57
N ILE A 71 0.47 11.18 3.42
CA ILE A 71 -0.03 10.72 2.12
C ILE A 71 -0.24 11.88 1.16
N ARG A 72 -0.76 13.02 1.64
CA ARG A 72 -0.92 14.22 0.80
C ARG A 72 0.43 14.79 0.35
N GLU A 73 1.40 14.81 1.26
CA GLU A 73 2.76 15.27 1.00
C GLU A 73 3.49 14.40 -0.03
N LEU A 74 3.50 13.08 0.14
CA LEU A 74 4.31 12.18 -0.68
C LEU A 74 3.56 11.66 -1.90
N VAL A 75 2.28 11.34 -1.77
CA VAL A 75 1.50 10.75 -2.87
C VAL A 75 0.78 11.84 -3.65
N CYS A 76 -0.07 12.63 -2.99
CA CYS A 76 -0.94 13.57 -3.71
C CYS A 76 -0.17 14.70 -4.40
N ALA A 77 0.97 15.15 -3.84
CA ALA A 77 1.83 16.14 -4.50
C ALA A 77 2.38 15.68 -5.86
N SER A 78 2.46 14.37 -6.10
CA SER A 78 2.88 13.78 -7.38
C SER A 78 1.71 13.30 -8.25
N CYS A 79 0.47 13.49 -7.79
CA CYS A 79 -0.72 13.02 -8.49
C CYS A 79 -1.20 14.09 -9.49
N PRO A 80 -1.47 13.74 -10.75
CA PRO A 80 -1.91 14.70 -11.78
C PRO A 80 -3.27 15.36 -11.47
N ASN A 81 -4.05 14.79 -10.53
CA ASN A 81 -5.32 15.35 -10.11
C ASN A 81 -5.19 16.50 -9.10
N GLN A 82 -4.03 16.68 -8.48
CA GLN A 82 -3.78 17.78 -7.54
C GLN A 82 -3.07 18.93 -8.26
N ASN A 83 -3.63 20.15 -8.15
CA ASN A 83 -2.98 21.34 -8.69
C ASN A 83 -1.90 21.89 -7.75
N GLU A 84 -1.16 22.92 -8.21
CA GLU A 84 -0.10 23.58 -7.43
C GLU A 84 -0.58 24.21 -6.11
N GLN A 85 -1.89 24.46 -5.99
CA GLN A 85 -2.51 25.02 -4.78
C GLN A 85 -2.97 23.91 -3.80
N GLY A 86 -2.72 22.63 -4.12
CA GLY A 86 -3.12 21.48 -3.30
C GLY A 86 -4.58 21.04 -3.46
N VAL A 87 -5.33 21.64 -4.39
CA VAL A 87 -6.75 21.32 -4.66
C VAL A 87 -6.84 20.08 -5.55
N CYS A 88 -7.75 19.16 -5.23
CA CYS A 88 -7.97 17.92 -5.98
C CYS A 88 -9.46 17.65 -6.16
N LYS A 89 -9.97 17.86 -7.38
CA LYS A 89 -11.40 17.67 -7.71
C LYS A 89 -11.89 16.24 -7.48
N SER A 90 -11.00 15.26 -7.61
CA SER A 90 -11.35 13.85 -7.36
C SER A 90 -11.62 13.61 -5.87
N ARG A 91 -10.91 14.28 -4.96
CA ARG A 91 -11.21 14.20 -3.51
C ARG A 91 -12.50 14.93 -3.19
N ASP A 92 -12.66 16.15 -3.71
CA ASP A 92 -13.83 16.99 -3.42
C ASP A 92 -15.15 16.34 -3.86
N ARG A 93 -15.11 15.47 -4.88
CA ARG A 93 -16.26 14.73 -5.40
C ARG A 93 -16.36 13.29 -4.89
N ALA A 94 -15.52 12.89 -3.94
CA ALA A 94 -15.43 11.52 -3.43
C ALA A 94 -15.18 10.45 -4.52
N TYR A 95 -14.45 10.81 -5.57
CA TYR A 95 -14.05 9.92 -6.67
C TYR A 95 -12.59 9.45 -6.59
N CYS A 96 -11.84 9.90 -5.58
CA CYS A 96 -10.45 9.49 -5.41
C CYS A 96 -10.38 8.05 -4.87
N GLY A 97 -9.95 7.10 -5.69
CA GLY A 97 -9.84 5.69 -5.28
C GLY A 97 -8.93 5.47 -4.07
N LEU A 98 -7.81 6.21 -3.95
CA LEU A 98 -6.94 6.13 -2.76
C LEU A 98 -7.67 6.60 -1.49
N ASP A 99 -8.42 7.70 -1.59
CA ASP A 99 -9.15 8.27 -0.45
C ASP A 99 -10.31 7.34 -0.03
N SER A 100 -11.04 6.79 -1.01
CA SER A 100 -12.15 5.84 -0.78
C SER A 100 -11.69 4.52 -0.13
N PHE A 101 -10.45 4.10 -0.37
CA PHE A 101 -9.88 2.87 0.20
C PHE A 101 -8.84 3.12 1.29
N LEU A 102 -8.72 4.35 1.80
CA LEU A 102 -7.59 4.76 2.64
C LEU A 102 -7.40 3.88 3.88
N VAL A 103 -8.50 3.53 4.56
CA VAL A 103 -8.48 2.64 5.73
C VAL A 103 -7.91 1.26 5.36
N LEU A 104 -8.38 0.67 4.26
CA LEU A 104 -7.92 -0.64 3.82
C LEU A 104 -6.45 -0.59 3.38
N VAL A 105 -6.04 0.49 2.71
CA VAL A 105 -4.66 0.71 2.27
C VAL A 105 -3.71 0.75 3.46
N VAL A 106 -4.00 1.60 4.47
CA VAL A 106 -3.18 1.74 5.67
C VAL A 106 -3.07 0.39 6.39
N GLN A 107 -4.21 -0.25 6.67
CA GLN A 107 -4.23 -1.56 7.32
C GLN A 107 -3.41 -2.60 6.57
N THR A 108 -3.57 -2.68 5.24
CA THR A 108 -2.85 -3.67 4.43
C THR A 108 -1.35 -3.43 4.49
N ILE A 109 -0.89 -2.18 4.38
CA ILE A 109 0.54 -1.86 4.42
C ILE A 109 1.14 -2.22 5.78
N GLU A 110 0.45 -1.91 6.88
CA GLU A 110 0.90 -2.29 8.21
C GLU A 110 0.92 -3.81 8.40
N ASP A 111 -0.14 -4.51 8.01
CA ASP A 111 -0.24 -5.98 8.09
C ASP A 111 0.88 -6.65 7.27
N THR A 112 1.16 -6.13 6.07
CA THR A 112 2.26 -6.61 5.22
C THR A 112 3.62 -6.32 5.86
N TYR A 113 3.84 -5.12 6.41
CA TYR A 113 5.08 -4.77 7.07
C TYR A 113 5.35 -5.68 8.26
N ASP A 114 4.35 -5.84 9.14
CA ASP A 114 4.40 -6.73 10.29
C ASP A 114 4.71 -8.16 9.83
N ARG A 115 4.06 -8.68 8.79
CA ARG A 115 4.36 -10.04 8.28
C ARG A 115 5.79 -10.19 7.75
N LEU A 116 6.28 -9.21 6.98
CA LEU A 116 7.62 -9.26 6.38
C LEU A 116 8.73 -9.13 7.44
N HIS A 117 8.49 -8.36 8.50
CA HIS A 117 9.49 -8.00 9.50
C HIS A 117 9.33 -8.78 10.81
N ALA A 118 8.18 -9.41 11.06
CA ALA A 118 7.96 -10.33 12.18
C ALA A 118 8.38 -11.76 11.85
N ARG A 119 9.13 -12.00 10.76
CA ARG A 119 9.58 -13.34 10.37
C ARG A 119 10.22 -14.07 11.57
N PRO A 120 9.66 -15.20 12.04
CA PRO A 120 10.21 -15.91 13.18
C PRO A 120 11.57 -16.52 12.82
N ALA A 121 12.43 -16.71 13.83
CA ALA A 121 13.78 -17.30 13.79
C ALA A 121 13.87 -18.76 13.27
N ALA A 122 12.90 -19.23 12.48
CA ALA A 122 12.71 -20.62 12.10
C ALA A 122 13.43 -21.05 10.81
N SER A 123 14.37 -20.26 10.28
CA SER A 123 15.28 -20.70 9.21
C SER A 123 16.67 -21.14 9.72
N SER A 124 16.93 -21.11 11.03
CA SER A 124 18.23 -21.52 11.61
C SER A 124 18.20 -22.86 12.37
N GLN A 125 17.02 -23.45 12.65
CA GLN A 125 16.93 -24.66 13.49
C GLN A 125 16.90 -25.99 12.70
N ARG A 126 16.88 -25.95 11.36
CA ARG A 126 16.97 -27.17 10.54
C ARG A 126 18.41 -27.70 10.37
N GLU A 127 19.42 -26.89 10.66
CA GLU A 127 20.84 -27.32 10.64
C GLU A 127 21.23 -28.01 11.97
N THR A 128 20.73 -27.54 13.11
CA THR A 128 21.12 -28.06 14.44
C THR A 128 20.49 -29.42 14.77
N LEU A 129 19.29 -29.73 14.24
CA LEU A 129 18.61 -30.99 14.56
C LEU A 129 19.18 -32.20 13.77
N ARG A 130 20.02 -31.98 12.75
CA ARG A 130 20.74 -33.05 12.04
C ARG A 130 22.09 -33.41 12.69
N GLN A 131 22.58 -32.61 13.65
CA GLN A 131 23.87 -32.85 14.32
C GLN A 131 23.73 -33.54 15.69
N ASN A 132 22.51 -33.74 16.18
CA ASN A 132 22.24 -34.41 17.48
C ASN A 132 21.53 -35.76 17.34
N VAL A 133 21.55 -36.36 16.15
CA VAL A 133 21.23 -37.78 15.95
C VAL A 133 22.52 -38.47 15.50
N ALA A 134 23.41 -38.64 16.47
CA ALA A 134 24.57 -39.53 16.44
C ALA A 134 24.46 -40.47 17.64
#